data_AF-A0A353M123-F1
#
_entry.id   AF-A0A353M123-F1
#
_cell.length_a   1.000
_cell.length_b   1.000
_cell.length_c   1.000
_cell.angle_alpha   90.00
_cell.angle_beta   90.00
_cell.angle_gamma   90.00
#
_symmetry.space_group_name_H-M   'P 1'
#
loop_
_entity.id
_entity.type
_entity.pdbx_description
1 polymer ?
#
loop_
_entity_poly.entity_id
_entity_poly.type
_entity_poly.pdbx_seq_one_letter_code
_entity_poly.pdbx_strand_id
1 'polypeptide(L)'
;MRIFLFAASCVLNISIFFLGLKLLGKTLTSILGFRLRALLTRFTSTKSTSLISGILSAVFVQSSSAVNSTMVVLVDSGVLSLRQALGVMLGANIGTTLTVQIVTLPVEKTVAPLLLGGLLLMYLAKRPNLGTAIFSLGAVFFGLTFTTGVLTPVLSTARVQQVLLELTGTPLRA
;
A
#
# COMPACT_ATOMS: atom_id res chain seq x y z
N MET A 1 30.45 -10.98 8.33
CA MET A 1 29.34 -11.93 8.16
C MET A 1 27.98 -11.41 8.67
N ARG A 2 27.87 -10.84 9.88
CA ARG A 2 26.58 -10.35 10.44
C ARG A 2 25.91 -9.22 9.63
N ILE A 3 26.68 -8.27 9.10
CA ILE A 3 26.17 -7.16 8.28
C ILE A 3 25.58 -7.67 6.95
N PHE A 4 26.24 -8.65 6.32
CA PHE A 4 25.73 -9.26 5.08
C PHE A 4 24.41 -9.99 5.31
N LEU A 5 24.30 -10.78 6.38
CA LEU A 5 23.06 -11.48 6.74
C LEU A 5 21.91 -10.51 7.08
N PHE A 6 22.23 -9.39 7.74
CA PHE A 6 21.26 -8.33 8.01
C PHE A 6 20.74 -7.70 6.71
N ALA A 7 21.65 -7.27 5.82
CA ALA A 7 21.27 -6.66 4.55
C ALA A 7 20.45 -7.62 3.67
N ALA A 8 20.86 -8.89 3.60
CA ALA A 8 20.13 -9.92 2.87
C ALA A 8 18.71 -10.14 3.42
N SER A 9 18.56 -10.20 4.75
CA SER A 9 17.26 -10.34 5.41
C SER A 9 16.34 -9.13 5.16
N CYS A 10 16.89 -7.91 5.21
CA CYS A 10 16.14 -6.69 4.88
C CYS A 10 15.64 -6.71 3.45
N VAL A 11 16.50 -7.01 2.48
CA VAL A 11 16.13 -7.09 1.05
C VAL A 11 15.06 -8.15 0.84
N LEU A 12 15.18 -9.32 1.47
CA LEU A 12 14.22 -10.41 1.34
C LEU A 12 12.85 -10.03 1.92
N ASN A 13 12.80 -9.48 3.13
CA ASN A 13 11.54 -9.09 3.79
C ASN A 13 10.83 -7.97 3.03
N ILE A 14 11.59 -6.96 2.56
CA ILE A 14 11.07 -5.88 1.73
C ILE A 14 10.55 -6.42 0.39
N SER A 15 11.25 -7.38 -0.22
CA SER A 15 10.80 -8.01 -1.46
C SER A 15 9.48 -8.76 -1.28
N ILE A 16 9.32 -9.51 -0.18
CA ILE A 16 8.07 -10.19 0.15
C ILE A 16 6.93 -9.19 0.38
N PHE A 17 7.21 -8.09 1.07
CA PHE A 17 6.25 -7.01 1.29
C PHE A 17 5.76 -6.40 -0.04
N PHE A 18 6.68 -6.01 -0.94
CA PHE A 18 6.32 -5.47 -2.26
C PHE A 18 5.59 -6.50 -3.14
N LEU A 19 5.99 -7.77 -3.07
CA LEU A 19 5.28 -8.85 -3.76
C LEU A 19 3.83 -8.96 -3.27
N GLY A 20 3.64 -8.92 -1.94
CA GLY A 20 2.32 -8.90 -1.31
C GLY A 20 1.47 -7.74 -1.81
N LEU A 21 2.03 -6.51 -1.83
CA LEU A 21 1.32 -5.33 -2.33
C LEU A 21 0.92 -5.49 -3.80
N LYS A 22 1.84 -5.93 -4.66
CA LYS A 22 1.61 -6.13 -6.09
C LYS A 22 0.50 -7.17 -6.34
N LEU A 23 0.51 -8.27 -5.62
CA LEU A 23 -0.52 -9.31 -5.71
C LEU A 23 -1.87 -8.80 -5.20
N LEU A 24 -1.88 -8.05 -4.11
CA LEU A 24 -3.10 -7.45 -3.55
C LEU A 24 -3.73 -6.48 -4.53
N GLY A 25 -2.94 -5.58 -5.13
CA GLY A 25 -3.42 -4.61 -6.12
C GLY A 25 -4.00 -5.30 -7.36
N LYS A 26 -3.30 -6.31 -7.90
CA LYS A 26 -3.79 -7.10 -9.04
C LYS A 26 -5.10 -7.82 -8.73
N THR A 27 -5.20 -8.40 -7.53
CA THR A 27 -6.36 -9.19 -7.12
C THR A 27 -7.58 -8.31 -6.83
N LEU A 28 -7.39 -7.19 -6.12
CA LEU A 28 -8.45 -6.22 -5.88
C LEU A 28 -8.99 -5.67 -7.20
N THR A 29 -8.11 -5.34 -8.15
CA THR A 29 -8.52 -4.89 -9.49
C THR A 29 -9.29 -5.99 -10.24
N SER A 30 -8.88 -7.26 -10.12
CA SER A 30 -9.59 -8.39 -10.74
C SER A 30 -10.96 -8.66 -10.12
N ILE A 31 -11.15 -8.45 -8.81
CA ILE A 31 -12.42 -8.69 -8.12
C ILE A 31 -13.39 -7.52 -8.34
N LEU A 32 -12.88 -6.29 -8.28
CA LEU A 32 -13.71 -5.08 -8.20
C LEU A 32 -13.77 -4.30 -9.52
N GLY A 33 -12.87 -4.53 -10.48
CA GLY A 33 -12.67 -3.66 -11.66
C GLY A 33 -13.92 -3.34 -12.47
N PHE A 34 -14.81 -4.31 -12.73
CA PHE A 34 -16.02 -4.08 -13.54
C PHE A 34 -17.09 -3.27 -12.77
N ARG A 35 -17.27 -3.56 -11.47
CA ARG A 35 -18.20 -2.82 -10.58
C ARG A 35 -17.68 -1.41 -10.31
N LEU A 36 -16.37 -1.25 -10.27
CA LEU A 36 -15.72 0.01 -10.00
C LEU A 36 -15.74 0.95 -11.20
N ARG A 37 -15.57 0.45 -12.44
CA ARG A 37 -15.70 1.27 -13.65
C ARG A 37 -17.09 1.91 -13.76
N ALA A 38 -18.13 1.18 -13.38
CA ALA A 38 -19.50 1.69 -13.28
C ALA A 38 -19.70 2.68 -12.10
N LEU A 39 -18.96 2.52 -11.02
CA LEU A 39 -18.95 3.44 -9.89
C LEU A 39 -18.23 4.76 -10.25
N LEU A 40 -17.07 4.67 -10.91
CA LEU A 40 -16.23 5.79 -11.32
C LEU A 40 -16.93 6.65 -12.39
N THR A 41 -17.62 6.05 -13.37
CA THR A 41 -18.38 6.83 -14.38
C THR A 41 -19.59 7.55 -13.80
N ARG A 42 -20.19 7.07 -12.71
CA ARG A 42 -21.26 7.77 -11.97
C ARG A 42 -20.74 8.88 -11.05
N PHE A 43 -19.48 8.81 -10.62
CA PHE A 43 -18.91 9.66 -9.56
C PHE A 43 -17.90 10.73 -10.04
N THR A 44 -17.95 11.15 -11.30
CA THR A 44 -17.13 12.27 -11.81
C THR A 44 -17.86 13.62 -11.89
N SER A 45 -19.17 13.65 -11.61
CA SER A 45 -20.01 14.82 -11.88
C SER A 45 -19.87 15.98 -10.87
N THR A 46 -19.26 15.77 -9.69
CA THR A 46 -19.18 16.81 -8.64
C THR A 46 -17.85 16.81 -7.88
N LYS A 47 -17.51 17.94 -7.24
CA LYS A 47 -16.27 18.13 -6.48
C LYS A 47 -16.05 17.04 -5.42
N SER A 48 -17.09 16.69 -4.66
CA SER A 48 -16.99 15.66 -3.60
C SER A 48 -16.80 14.26 -4.16
N THR A 49 -17.32 14.00 -5.36
CA THR A 49 -17.24 12.67 -5.99
C THR A 49 -15.88 12.45 -6.67
N SER A 50 -15.21 13.54 -7.11
CA SER A 50 -13.82 13.50 -7.57
C SER A 50 -12.82 13.03 -6.48
N LEU A 51 -13.05 13.40 -5.21
CA LEU A 51 -12.24 12.93 -4.08
C LEU A 51 -12.36 11.40 -3.90
N ILE A 52 -13.59 10.89 -3.89
CA ILE A 52 -13.86 9.46 -3.74
C ILE A 52 -13.28 8.68 -4.92
N SER A 53 -13.43 9.20 -6.14
CA SER A 53 -12.80 8.65 -7.34
C SER A 53 -11.27 8.57 -7.20
N GLY A 54 -10.65 9.59 -6.61
CA GLY A 54 -9.22 9.60 -6.26
C GLY A 54 -8.82 8.50 -5.29
N ILE A 55 -9.55 8.40 -4.17
CA ILE A 55 -9.31 7.38 -3.13
C ILE A 55 -9.37 5.98 -3.77
N LEU A 56 -10.42 5.70 -4.54
CA LEU A 56 -10.58 4.43 -5.21
C LEU A 56 -9.46 4.21 -6.22
N SER A 57 -9.20 5.16 -7.11
CA SER A 57 -8.15 5.05 -8.13
C SER A 57 -6.78 4.73 -7.51
N ALA A 58 -6.42 5.35 -6.39
CA ALA A 58 -5.18 5.03 -5.68
C ALA A 58 -5.15 3.63 -5.07
N VAL A 59 -6.25 3.15 -4.49
CA VAL A 59 -6.33 1.79 -3.93
C VAL A 59 -6.09 0.74 -5.02
N PHE A 60 -6.57 0.96 -6.25
CA PHE A 60 -6.40 0.01 -7.35
C PHE A 60 -5.09 0.15 -8.10
N VAL A 61 -4.72 1.38 -8.46
CA VAL A 61 -3.49 1.65 -9.21
C VAL A 61 -2.26 1.47 -8.31
N GLN A 62 -2.39 1.62 -6.99
CA GLN A 62 -1.33 1.60 -5.97
C GLN A 62 -0.17 2.59 -6.18
N SER A 63 -0.18 3.32 -7.30
CA SER A 63 0.80 4.34 -7.65
C SER A 63 0.11 5.69 -7.70
N SER A 64 0.31 6.49 -6.65
CA SER A 64 -0.15 7.89 -6.63
C SER A 64 0.48 8.70 -7.77
N SER A 65 1.73 8.42 -8.13
CA SER A 65 2.41 9.06 -9.27
C SER A 65 1.70 8.76 -10.60
N ALA A 66 1.29 7.51 -10.85
CA ALA A 66 0.56 7.16 -12.07
C ALA A 66 -0.85 7.79 -12.12
N VAL A 67 -1.53 7.88 -10.98
CA VAL A 67 -2.83 8.59 -10.90
C VAL A 67 -2.64 10.06 -11.21
N ASN A 68 -1.64 10.70 -10.61
CA ASN A 68 -1.35 12.13 -10.81
C ASN A 68 -0.95 12.45 -12.25
N SER A 69 -0.09 11.64 -12.88
CA SER A 69 0.29 11.85 -14.29
C SER A 69 -0.90 11.69 -15.23
N THR A 70 -1.79 10.74 -14.95
CA THR A 70 -3.03 10.55 -15.73
C THR A 70 -3.96 11.76 -15.60
N MET A 71 -4.07 12.35 -14.40
CA MET A 71 -4.88 13.55 -14.20
C MET A 71 -4.35 14.76 -14.99
N VAL A 72 -3.03 14.93 -15.06
CA VAL A 72 -2.41 16.01 -15.86
C VAL A 72 -2.80 15.88 -17.34
N VAL A 73 -2.72 14.67 -17.91
CA VAL A 73 -3.10 14.40 -19.32
C VAL A 73 -4.59 14.70 -19.56
N LEU A 74 -5.47 14.33 -18.62
CA LEU A 74 -6.92 14.55 -18.75
C LEU A 74 -7.33 16.03 -18.63
N VAL A 75 -6.54 16.83 -17.91
CA VAL A 75 -6.74 18.30 -17.86
C VAL A 75 -6.27 18.94 -19.15
N ASP A 76 -5.10 18.53 -19.65
CA ASP A 76 -4.54 19.02 -20.92
C ASP A 76 -5.47 18.70 -22.10
N SER A 77 -6.06 17.51 -22.12
CA SER A 77 -7.05 17.11 -23.14
C SER A 77 -8.44 17.75 -22.96
N GLY A 78 -8.63 18.61 -21.96
CA GLY A 78 -9.92 19.26 -21.66
C GLY A 78 -11.03 18.32 -21.15
N VAL A 79 -10.71 17.07 -20.83
CA VAL A 79 -11.68 16.06 -20.36
C VAL A 79 -12.09 16.32 -18.91
N LEU A 80 -11.17 16.82 -18.08
CA LEU A 80 -11.41 17.21 -16.71
C LEU A 80 -11.00 18.67 -16.47
N SER A 81 -11.75 19.37 -15.62
CA SER A 81 -11.29 20.66 -15.10
C SER A 81 -10.15 20.49 -14.09
N LEU A 82 -9.30 21.52 -13.96
CA LEU A 82 -8.22 21.55 -12.95
C LEU A 82 -8.76 21.27 -11.54
N ARG A 83 -9.95 21.78 -11.21
CA ARG A 83 -10.59 21.56 -9.89
C ARG A 83 -10.96 20.10 -9.66
N GLN A 84 -11.46 19.40 -10.68
CA GLN A 84 -11.77 17.97 -10.58
C GLN A 84 -10.50 17.13 -10.47
N ALA A 85 -9.49 17.43 -11.30
CA ALA A 85 -8.19 16.75 -11.25
C ALA A 85 -7.52 16.90 -9.88
N LEU A 86 -7.49 18.10 -9.31
CA LEU A 86 -6.98 18.32 -7.95
C LEU A 86 -7.76 17.53 -6.89
N GLY A 87 -9.09 17.41 -7.03
CA GLY A 87 -9.90 16.57 -6.16
C GLY A 87 -9.52 15.10 -6.23
N VAL A 88 -9.30 14.56 -7.43
CA VAL A 88 -8.82 13.19 -7.63
C VAL A 88 -7.41 13.00 -7.07
N MET A 89 -6.49 13.93 -7.28
CA MET A 89 -5.12 13.86 -6.76
C MET A 89 -5.09 13.87 -5.22
N LEU A 90 -5.88 14.75 -4.58
CA LEU A 90 -6.04 14.78 -3.12
C LEU A 90 -6.64 13.47 -2.61
N GLY A 91 -7.69 12.98 -3.27
CA GLY A 91 -8.28 11.68 -2.96
C GLY A 91 -7.28 10.54 -3.08
N ALA A 92 -6.44 10.54 -4.12
CA ALA A 92 -5.44 9.52 -4.35
C ALA A 92 -4.42 9.44 -3.21
N ASN A 93 -3.94 10.60 -2.75
CA ASN A 93 -3.04 10.66 -1.60
C ASN A 93 -3.71 10.10 -0.33
N ILE A 94 -4.97 10.47 -0.06
CA ILE A 94 -5.75 9.91 1.06
C ILE A 94 -5.94 8.39 0.91
N GLY A 95 -6.21 7.89 -0.29
CA GLY A 95 -6.38 6.44 -0.53
C GLY A 95 -5.10 5.65 -0.23
N THR A 96 -3.93 6.17 -0.61
CA THR A 96 -2.65 5.51 -0.30
C THR A 96 -2.37 5.46 1.21
N THR A 97 -2.70 6.51 1.96
CA THR A 97 -2.51 6.49 3.42
C THR A 97 -3.48 5.55 4.12
N LEU A 98 -4.74 5.48 3.69
CA LEU A 98 -5.71 4.51 4.19
C LEU A 98 -5.24 3.06 3.97
N THR A 99 -4.66 2.77 2.80
CA THR A 99 -4.12 1.44 2.49
C THR A 99 -2.99 1.08 3.44
N VAL A 100 -2.05 1.99 3.68
CA VAL A 100 -0.96 1.79 4.65
C VAL A 100 -1.51 1.59 6.06
N GLN A 101 -2.48 2.41 6.48
CA GLN A 101 -3.06 2.31 7.82
C GLN A 101 -3.71 0.94 8.08
N ILE A 102 -4.46 0.42 7.11
CA ILE A 102 -5.06 -0.93 7.17
C ILE A 102 -3.97 -2.01 7.32
N VAL A 103 -2.87 -1.84 6.59
CA VAL A 103 -1.71 -2.75 6.58
C VAL A 103 -0.84 -2.62 7.85
N THR A 104 -0.97 -1.55 8.64
CA THR A 104 -0.24 -1.37 9.90
C THR A 104 -0.98 -1.85 11.15
N LEU A 105 -2.21 -2.35 11.00
CA LEU A 105 -2.96 -2.89 12.14
C LEU A 105 -2.17 -4.03 12.81
N PRO A 106 -2.21 -4.16 14.15
CA PRO A 106 -1.43 -5.16 14.88
C PRO A 106 -2.06 -6.55 14.67
N VAL A 107 -1.65 -7.23 13.60
CA VAL A 107 -2.09 -8.58 13.23
C VAL A 107 -0.96 -9.61 13.31
N GLU A 108 -0.01 -9.39 14.22
CA GLU A 108 1.16 -10.24 14.42
C GLU A 108 0.81 -11.73 14.60
N LYS A 109 -0.32 -12.04 15.25
CA LYS A 109 -0.79 -13.41 15.48
C LYS A 109 -1.60 -14.01 14.32
N THR A 110 -2.05 -13.18 13.37
CA THR A 110 -2.91 -13.65 12.26
C THR A 110 -2.17 -13.78 10.93
N VAL A 111 -0.89 -13.43 10.87
CA VAL A 111 -0.07 -13.60 9.65
C VAL A 111 -0.07 -15.04 9.14
N ALA A 112 0.20 -16.01 10.02
CA ALA A 112 0.23 -17.42 9.67
C ALA A 112 -1.14 -17.94 9.16
N PRO A 113 -2.27 -17.70 9.86
CA PRO A 113 -3.57 -18.12 9.33
C PRO A 113 -4.01 -17.36 8.07
N LEU A 114 -3.58 -16.12 7.85
CA LEU A 114 -3.84 -15.42 6.58
C LEU A 114 -3.11 -16.09 5.40
N LEU A 115 -1.82 -16.40 5.57
CA LEU A 115 -1.05 -17.09 4.53
C LEU A 115 -1.61 -18.48 4.25
N LEU A 116 -1.82 -19.28 5.29
CA LEU A 116 -2.30 -20.66 5.15
C LEU A 116 -3.75 -20.69 4.64
N GLY A 117 -4.62 -19.83 5.19
CA GLY A 117 -6.01 -19.70 4.78
C GLY A 117 -6.14 -19.20 3.35
N GLY A 118 -5.31 -18.25 2.92
CA GLY A 118 -5.24 -17.80 1.53
C GLY A 118 -4.82 -18.91 0.57
N LEU A 119 -3.80 -19.70 0.95
CA LEU A 119 -3.35 -20.85 0.16
C LEU A 119 -4.43 -21.94 0.06
N LEU A 120 -5.08 -22.27 1.18
CA LEU A 120 -6.19 -23.23 1.25
C LEU A 120 -7.37 -22.78 0.38
N LEU A 121 -7.76 -21.51 0.45
CA LEU A 121 -8.83 -20.99 -0.39
C LEU A 121 -8.47 -21.01 -1.87
N MET A 122 -7.20 -20.78 -2.20
CA MET A 122 -6.71 -20.79 -3.57
C MET A 122 -6.71 -22.20 -4.17
N TYR A 123 -6.14 -23.18 -3.46
CA TYR A 123 -5.94 -24.54 -3.99
C TYR A 123 -7.05 -25.53 -3.61
N LEU A 124 -7.55 -25.51 -2.37
CA LEU A 124 -8.58 -26.46 -1.90
C LEU A 124 -9.99 -25.97 -2.22
N ALA A 125 -10.32 -24.73 -1.89
CA ALA A 125 -11.66 -24.19 -2.11
C ALA A 125 -11.93 -23.72 -3.56
N LYS A 126 -10.93 -23.82 -4.45
CA LYS A 126 -10.98 -23.39 -5.86
C LYS A 126 -11.52 -21.96 -6.04
N ARG A 127 -11.23 -21.06 -5.10
CA ARG A 127 -11.62 -19.65 -5.11
C ARG A 127 -10.37 -18.79 -5.29
N PRO A 128 -9.72 -18.81 -6.48
CA PRO A 128 -8.39 -18.23 -6.65
C PRO A 128 -8.37 -16.75 -6.29
N ASN A 129 -9.33 -15.95 -6.75
CA ASN A 129 -9.34 -14.52 -6.50
C ASN A 129 -9.42 -14.17 -4.99
N LEU A 130 -10.27 -14.86 -4.22
CA LEU A 130 -10.35 -14.62 -2.76
C LEU A 130 -9.14 -15.18 -2.01
N GLY A 131 -8.66 -16.36 -2.42
CA GLY A 131 -7.46 -16.97 -1.85
C GLY A 131 -6.21 -16.12 -2.07
N THR A 132 -6.01 -15.61 -3.28
CA THR A 132 -4.89 -14.70 -3.61
C THR A 132 -5.00 -13.38 -2.85
N ALA A 133 -6.22 -12.84 -2.64
CA ALA A 133 -6.42 -11.63 -1.84
C ALA A 133 -5.98 -11.84 -0.38
N ILE A 134 -6.46 -12.91 0.25
CA ILE A 134 -6.14 -13.22 1.65
C ILE A 134 -4.65 -13.60 1.81
N PHE A 135 -4.10 -14.37 0.86
CA PHE A 135 -2.68 -14.71 0.84
C PHE A 135 -1.80 -13.47 0.68
N SER A 136 -2.14 -12.59 -0.28
CA SER A 136 -1.38 -11.36 -0.53
C SER A 136 -1.39 -10.43 0.68
N LEU A 137 -2.52 -10.33 1.39
CA LEU A 137 -2.63 -9.61 2.65
C LEU A 137 -1.70 -10.23 3.72
N GLY A 138 -1.70 -11.57 3.84
CA GLY A 138 -0.78 -12.30 4.72
C GLY A 138 0.70 -12.06 4.39
N ALA A 139 1.06 -12.01 3.10
CA ALA A 139 2.43 -11.76 2.66
C ALA A 139 2.90 -10.34 2.97
N VAL A 140 2.01 -9.34 2.86
CA VAL A 140 2.29 -7.96 3.27
C VAL A 140 2.60 -7.91 4.77
N PHE A 141 1.73 -8.48 5.61
CA PHE A 141 1.96 -8.49 7.06
C PHE A 141 3.20 -9.29 7.46
N PHE A 142 3.47 -10.42 6.80
CA PHE A 142 4.69 -11.19 7.00
C PHE A 142 5.94 -10.36 6.73
N GLY A 143 6.00 -9.67 5.58
CA GLY A 143 7.11 -8.79 5.24
C GLY A 143 7.31 -7.68 6.29
N LEU A 144 6.22 -7.11 6.83
CA LEU A 144 6.29 -6.09 7.87
C LEU A 144 6.80 -6.62 9.21
N THR A 145 6.18 -7.67 9.75
CA THR A 145 6.56 -8.22 11.07
C THR A 145 8.01 -8.71 11.11
N PHE A 146 8.49 -9.31 10.02
CA PHE A 146 9.89 -9.73 9.94
C PHE A 146 10.83 -8.55 9.68
N THR A 147 10.41 -7.52 8.93
CA THR A 147 11.20 -6.28 8.78
C THR A 147 11.35 -5.57 10.12
N THR A 148 10.27 -5.42 10.89
CA THR A 148 10.34 -4.80 12.21
C THR A 148 11.25 -5.61 13.12
N GLY A 149 11.10 -6.94 13.18
CA GLY A 149 11.96 -7.82 13.98
C GLY A 149 13.46 -7.72 13.66
N VAL A 150 13.82 -7.51 12.38
CA VAL A 150 15.21 -7.30 11.96
C VAL A 150 15.72 -5.91 12.35
N LEU A 151 14.86 -4.88 12.31
CA LEU A 151 15.25 -3.50 12.61
C LEU A 151 15.30 -3.17 14.11
N THR A 152 14.47 -3.80 14.96
CA THR A 152 14.43 -3.53 16.42
C THR A 152 15.81 -3.57 17.11
N PRO A 153 16.68 -4.59 16.89
CA PRO A 153 18.01 -4.63 17.52
C PRO A 153 18.98 -3.56 16.99
N VAL A 154 18.76 -3.05 15.77
CA VAL A 154 19.57 -1.96 15.20
C VAL A 154 19.17 -0.63 15.83
N LEU A 155 17.86 -0.41 16.01
CA LEU A 155 17.31 0.80 16.63
C LEU A 155 17.71 0.95 18.11
N SER A 156 17.99 -0.15 18.82
CA SER A 156 18.44 -0.15 20.22
C SER A 156 19.96 0.03 20.38
N THR A 157 20.72 0.17 19.29
CA THR A 157 22.18 0.39 19.37
C THR A 157 22.47 1.83 19.83
N ALA A 158 23.34 1.99 20.83
CA ALA A 158 23.68 3.30 21.42
C ALA A 158 24.09 4.35 20.38
N ARG A 159 24.80 3.96 19.32
CA ARG A 159 25.20 4.85 18.22
C ARG A 159 23.99 5.38 17.42
N VAL A 160 23.00 4.54 17.17
CA VAL A 160 21.78 4.91 16.45
C VAL A 160 20.92 5.82 17.33
N GLN A 161 20.80 5.51 18.62
CA GLN A 161 20.07 6.35 19.57
C GLN A 161 20.72 7.73 19.72
N GLN A 162 22.05 7.82 19.79
CA GLN A 162 22.75 9.10 19.83
C GLN A 162 22.46 9.95 18.59
N VAL A 163 22.53 9.36 17.39
CA VAL A 163 22.19 10.05 16.14
C VAL A 163 20.72 10.47 16.11
N LEU A 164 19.79 9.62 16.55
CA LEU A 164 18.38 9.96 16.63
C LEU A 164 18.12 11.09 17.63
N LEU A 165 18.81 11.10 18.78
CA LEU A 165 18.72 12.15 19.78
C LEU A 165 19.33 13.47 19.30
N GLU A 166 20.43 13.43 18.55
CA GLU A 166 21.00 14.62 17.88
C GLU A 166 20.01 15.19 16.85
N LEU A 167 19.38 14.34 16.04
CA LEU A 167 18.37 14.74 15.06
C LEU A 167 17.06 15.24 15.70
N THR A 168 16.73 14.77 16.90
CA THR A 168 15.55 15.21 17.66
C THR A 168 15.84 16.48 18.48
N GLY A 169 17.09 16.65 18.94
CA GLY A 169 17.54 17.77 19.77
C GLY A 169 17.84 19.06 19.02
N THR A 170 17.95 19.01 17.68
CA THR A 170 17.93 20.21 16.84
C THR A 170 16.51 20.43 16.32
N PRO A 171 15.68 21.31 16.91
CA PRO A 171 14.59 21.88 16.12
C PRO A 171 15.25 22.46 14.87
N LEU A 172 14.84 21.98 13.70
CA LEU A 172 15.22 22.59 12.43
C LEU A 172 14.91 24.08 12.55
N ARG A 173 15.94 24.89 12.82
CA ARG A 173 15.91 26.33 12.61
C ARG A 173 15.77 26.52 11.11
N ALA A 174 14.52 26.47 10.66
CA ALA A 174 14.05 27.31 9.56
C ALA A 174 14.00 28.76 10.06
#